data_AF-A0A212CEL1-F1
#
_entry.id   AF-A0A212CEL1-F1
#
_cell.length_a   1.000
_cell.length_b   1.000
_cell.length_c   1.000
_cell.angle_alpha   90.00
_cell.angle_beta   90.00
_cell.angle_gamma   90.00
#
_symmetry.space_group_name_H-M   'P 1'
#
loop_
_entity.id
_entity.type
_entity.pdbx_description
1 polymer ?
#
loop_
_entity_poly.entity_id
_entity_poly.type
_entity_poly.pdbx_seq_one_letter_code
_entity_poly.pdbx_strand_id
1 'polypeptide(L)'
;MKTCASTGIRFDCASMTGIQLAQSFMVPPERIIYVSSSKQVSQIKYAANNGIQMVTFDSEVELIKVARAYPKAKSVLWVATNDSKAVCHLSVKFGPRVKTSRIL
;
A
#
# COMPACT_ATOMS: atom_id res chain seq x y z
N MET A 1 0.39 -18.66 5.32
CA MET A 1 1.31 -17.53 5.53
C MET A 1 2.74 -17.97 5.85
N LYS A 2 2.96 -18.85 6.85
CA LYS A 2 4.28 -19.43 7.20
C LYS A 2 5.05 -19.98 5.99
N THR A 3 4.41 -20.78 5.13
CA THR A 3 5.04 -21.33 3.92
C THR A 3 5.52 -20.23 2.97
N CYS A 4 4.71 -19.18 2.73
CA CYS A 4 5.10 -18.06 1.88
C CYS A 4 6.24 -17.24 2.49
N ALA A 5 6.27 -17.10 3.82
CA ALA A 5 7.34 -16.39 4.52
C ALA A 5 8.70 -17.10 4.33
N SER A 6 8.70 -18.44 4.32
CA SER A 6 9.91 -19.25 4.10
C SER A 6 10.42 -19.27 2.65
N THR A 7 9.62 -18.90 1.66
CA THR A 7 10.00 -19.03 0.23
C THR A 7 10.57 -17.75 -0.39
N GLY A 8 10.78 -16.70 0.41
CA GLY A 8 11.32 -15.43 -0.10
C GLY A 8 10.30 -14.53 -0.80
N ILE A 9 9.01 -14.90 -0.78
CA ILE A 9 7.92 -14.12 -1.35
C ILE A 9 7.71 -12.82 -0.54
N ARG A 10 7.21 -11.78 -1.21
CA ARG A 10 6.83 -10.49 -0.64
C ARG A 10 5.33 -10.44 -0.34
N PHE A 11 4.92 -9.56 0.57
CA PHE A 11 3.55 -9.47 1.07
C PHE A 11 2.97 -8.10 0.80
N ASP A 12 1.76 -8.06 0.27
CA ASP A 12 0.89 -6.91 0.34
C ASP A 12 0.05 -6.98 1.62
N CYS A 13 -0.06 -5.86 2.32
CA CYS A 13 -0.88 -5.77 3.53
C CYS A 13 -1.83 -4.60 3.37
N ALA A 14 -3.12 -4.81 3.61
CA ALA A 14 -4.14 -3.76 3.48
C ALA A 14 -4.48 -3.06 4.81
N SER A 15 -3.95 -3.54 5.93
CA SER A 15 -4.24 -3.04 7.27
C SER A 15 -3.05 -3.19 8.21
N MET A 16 -3.11 -2.48 9.34
CA MET A 16 -2.17 -2.65 10.46
C MET A 16 -2.10 -4.11 10.93
N THR A 17 -3.26 -4.78 11.05
CA THR A 17 -3.33 -6.19 11.45
C THR A 17 -2.68 -7.13 10.43
N GLY A 18 -2.75 -6.81 9.13
CA GLY A 18 -2.04 -7.54 8.08
C GLY A 18 -0.53 -7.42 8.23
N ILE A 19 -0.02 -6.21 8.50
CA ILE A 19 1.41 -5.97 8.75
C ILE A 19 1.86 -6.76 9.99
N GLN A 20 1.12 -6.68 11.09
CA GLN A 20 1.41 -7.44 12.32
C GLN A 20 1.46 -8.94 12.08
N LEU A 21 0.52 -9.47 11.29
CA LEU A 21 0.47 -10.88 10.96
C LEU A 21 1.66 -11.29 10.09
N ALA A 22 2.06 -10.48 9.11
CA ALA A 22 3.27 -10.76 8.32
C ALA A 22 4.52 -10.76 9.21
N GLN A 23 4.65 -9.77 10.09
CA GLN A 23 5.77 -9.66 11.03
C GLN A 23 5.81 -10.81 12.04
N SER A 24 4.67 -11.35 12.49
CA SER A 24 4.64 -12.49 13.41
C SER A 24 5.18 -13.79 12.78
N PHE A 25 5.25 -13.85 11.45
CA PHE A 25 5.96 -14.89 10.70
C PHE A 25 7.39 -14.49 10.30
N MET A 26 7.99 -13.50 10.98
CA MET A 26 9.35 -13.02 10.74
C MET A 26 9.60 -12.50 9.32
N VAL A 27 8.55 -12.02 8.64
CA VAL A 27 8.71 -11.35 7.34
C VAL A 27 9.37 -9.99 7.57
N PRO A 28 10.52 -9.70 6.94
CA PRO A 28 11.22 -8.46 7.17
C PRO A 28 10.50 -7.29 6.47
N PRO A 29 10.55 -6.05 7.02
CA PRO A 29 9.77 -4.91 6.54
C PRO A 29 9.98 -4.56 5.07
N GLU A 30 11.17 -4.78 4.51
CA GLU A 30 11.49 -4.53 3.10
C GLU A 30 10.78 -5.48 2.13
N ARG A 31 10.16 -6.55 2.64
CA ARG A 31 9.32 -7.47 1.86
C ARG A 31 7.83 -7.18 2.00
N ILE A 32 7.45 -6.10 2.68
CA ILE A 32 6.06 -5.72 2.88
C ILE A 32 5.78 -4.40 2.15
N ILE A 33 4.67 -4.35 1.43
CA ILE A 33 4.08 -3.12 0.89
C ILE A 33 2.74 -2.86 1.57
N TYR A 34 2.53 -1.63 2.06
CA TYR A 34 1.26 -1.22 2.63
C TYR A 34 0.33 -0.71 1.52
N VAL A 35 -0.67 -1.52 1.16
CA VAL A 35 -1.56 -1.30 0.02
C VAL A 35 -2.96 -0.93 0.50
N SER A 36 -3.33 0.35 0.42
CA SER A 36 -4.68 0.82 0.71
C SER A 36 -4.94 2.20 0.07
N SER A 37 -6.15 2.41 -0.45
CA SER A 37 -6.59 3.70 -1.01
C SER A 37 -7.00 4.72 0.03
N SER A 38 -7.27 4.30 1.28
CA SER A 38 -7.75 5.18 2.34
C SER A 38 -7.15 4.78 3.69
N LYS A 39 -5.92 5.20 3.93
CA LYS A 39 -5.18 4.91 5.16
C LYS A 39 -5.46 5.97 6.22
N GLN A 40 -5.66 5.53 7.46
CA GLN A 40 -5.68 6.45 8.59
C GLN A 40 -4.26 6.96 8.86
N VAL A 41 -4.12 8.22 9.28
CA VAL A 41 -2.82 8.83 9.59
C VAL A 41 -2.07 8.02 10.67
N SER A 42 -2.80 7.51 11.66
CA SER A 42 -2.25 6.61 12.69
C SER A 42 -1.64 5.34 12.10
N GLN A 43 -2.27 4.75 11.09
CA GLN A 43 -1.78 3.54 10.41
C GLN A 43 -0.57 3.84 9.51
N ILE A 44 -0.51 5.02 8.88
CA ILE A 44 0.67 5.46 8.13
C ILE A 44 1.87 5.62 9.08
N LYS A 45 1.67 6.27 10.24
CA LYS A 45 2.70 6.37 11.28
C LYS A 45 3.13 5.00 11.81
N TYR A 46 2.18 4.08 11.98
CA TYR A 46 2.50 2.71 12.37
C TYR A 46 3.41 2.03 11.35
N ALA A 47 3.08 2.11 10.05
CA ALA A 47 3.93 1.56 8.99
C ALA A 47 5.34 2.16 9.01
N ALA A 48 5.46 3.48 9.23
CA ALA A 48 6.73 4.17 9.38
C ALA A 48 7.55 3.64 10.57
N ASN A 49 6.92 3.55 11.74
CA ASN A 49 7.56 3.07 12.97
C ASN A 49 7.99 1.60 12.88
N ASN A 50 7.36 0.81 12.00
CA ASN A 50 7.68 -0.59 11.75
C ASN A 50 8.62 -0.82 10.56
N GLY A 51 9.19 0.26 10.00
CA GLY A 51 10.17 0.17 8.92
C GLY A 51 9.60 -0.23 7.56
N ILE A 52 8.28 -0.26 7.40
CA ILE A 52 7.64 -0.55 6.11
C ILE A 52 7.90 0.65 5.21
N GLN A 53 8.67 0.49 4.14
CA GLN A 53 9.09 1.62 3.31
C GLN A 53 8.11 1.93 2.18
N MET A 54 7.48 0.89 1.59
CA MET A 54 6.62 1.05 0.42
C MET A 54 5.15 1.22 0.85
N VAL A 55 4.53 2.31 0.38
CA VAL A 55 3.16 2.66 0.72
C VAL A 55 2.43 3.12 -0.55
N THR A 56 1.23 2.61 -0.81
CA THR A 56 0.47 3.03 -2.00
C THR A 56 -0.32 4.31 -1.75
N PHE A 57 -0.62 5.04 -2.83
CA PHE A 57 -1.61 6.12 -2.85
C PHE A 57 -2.30 6.15 -4.22
N ASP A 58 -3.50 6.71 -4.26
CA ASP A 58 -4.28 6.85 -5.51
C ASP A 58 -4.99 8.21 -5.62
N SER A 59 -4.76 9.10 -4.66
CA SER A 59 -5.37 10.43 -4.61
C SER A 59 -4.40 11.44 -3.99
N GLU A 60 -4.61 12.72 -4.30
CA GLU A 60 -3.84 13.83 -3.74
C GLU A 60 -3.95 13.88 -2.21
N VAL A 61 -5.15 13.64 -1.67
CA VAL A 61 -5.39 13.60 -0.22
C VAL A 61 -4.57 12.50 0.45
N GLU A 62 -4.49 11.31 -0.15
CA GLU A 62 -3.60 10.26 0.36
C GLU A 62 -2.13 10.64 0.27
N LEU A 63 -1.70 11.22 -0.85
CA LEU A 63 -0.32 11.66 -1.02
C LEU A 63 0.07 12.69 0.05
N ILE A 64 -0.79 13.68 0.32
CA ILE A 64 -0.59 14.69 1.37
C ILE A 64 -0.50 14.02 2.75
N LYS A 65 -1.36 13.02 3.04
CA LYS A 65 -1.29 12.28 4.31
C LYS A 65 0.03 11.53 4.46
N VAL A 66 0.48 10.84 3.41
CA VAL A 66 1.77 10.14 3.41
C VAL A 66 2.92 11.13 3.58
N ALA A 67 2.94 12.23 2.82
CA ALA A 67 3.99 13.26 2.92
C ALA A 67 4.09 13.88 4.33
N ARG A 68 2.95 14.13 4.99
CA ARG A 68 2.94 14.69 6.35
C ARG A 68 3.31 13.67 7.43
N ALA A 69 2.80 12.45 7.33
CA ALA A 69 2.94 11.44 8.37
C ALA A 69 4.22 10.59 8.23
N TYR A 70 4.72 10.44 7.00
CA TYR A 70 5.86 9.61 6.67
C TYR A 70 6.59 10.12 5.40
N PRO A 71 7.28 11.28 5.49
CA PRO A 71 7.91 11.93 4.33
C PRO A 71 9.02 11.11 3.65
N LYS A 72 9.56 10.09 4.33
CA LYS A 72 10.61 9.20 3.80
C LYS A 72 10.05 7.94 3.13
N ALA A 73 8.73 7.78 3.06
CA ALA A 73 8.10 6.64 2.41
C ALA A 73 8.46 6.58 0.92
N LYS A 74 8.63 5.37 0.40
CA LYS A 74 8.64 5.08 -1.03
C LYS A 74 7.19 4.95 -1.49
N SER A 75 6.64 6.07 -1.95
CA SER A 75 5.25 6.14 -2.41
C SER A 75 5.07 5.46 -3.77
N VAL A 76 4.05 4.61 -3.89
CA VAL A 76 3.69 3.92 -5.14
C VAL A 76 2.30 4.38 -5.57
N LEU A 77 2.21 4.99 -6.76
CA LEU A 77 0.92 5.39 -7.32
C LEU A 77 0.18 4.16 -7.87
N TRP A 78 -1.01 3.88 -7.34
CA TRP A 78 -1.93 2.90 -7.92
C TRP A 78 -2.71 3.57 -9.04
N VAL A 79 -2.61 3.08 -10.28
CA VAL A 79 -3.30 3.64 -11.46
C VAL A 79 -4.49 2.76 -11.86
N ALA A 80 -5.60 3.38 -12.29
CA ALA A 80 -6.75 2.66 -12.83
C ALA A 80 -6.37 1.91 -14.13
N THR A 81 -6.98 0.75 -14.34
CA THR A 81 -6.76 -0.07 -15.54
C THR A 81 -8.07 -0.30 -16.29
N ASN A 82 -7.98 -0.84 -17.51
CA ASN A 82 -9.19 -1.33 -18.18
C ASN A 82 -9.51 -2.74 -17.65
N ASP A 83 -10.42 -2.81 -16.69
CA ASP A 83 -10.87 -4.05 -16.07
C ASP A 83 -12.24 -4.51 -16.56
N SER A 84 -12.72 -4.03 -17.72
CA SER A 84 -14.07 -4.35 -18.23
C SER A 84 -14.34 -5.85 -18.39
N LYS A 85 -13.28 -6.66 -18.60
CA LYS A 85 -13.32 -8.12 -18.73
C LYS A 85 -13.01 -8.86 -17.42
N ALA A 86 -12.70 -8.15 -16.35
CA ALA A 86 -12.45 -8.76 -15.04
C ALA A 86 -13.78 -9.16 -14.38
N VAL A 87 -13.72 -10.21 -13.56
CA VAL A 87 -14.85 -10.60 -12.70
C VAL A 87 -15.11 -9.53 -11.64
N CYS A 88 -14.07 -8.84 -11.20
CA CYS A 88 -14.14 -7.76 -10.22
C CYS A 88 -13.58 -6.46 -10.80
N HIS A 89 -14.45 -5.48 -11.00
CA HIS A 89 -14.10 -4.15 -11.50
C HIS A 89 -13.62 -3.25 -10.35
N LEU A 90 -12.31 -3.26 -10.10
CA LEU A 90 -11.69 -2.48 -9.02
C LEU A 90 -11.40 -1.02 -9.41
N SER A 91 -11.25 -0.76 -10.71
CA SER A 91 -10.88 0.56 -11.26
C SER A 91 -12.00 1.59 -11.16
N VAL A 92 -13.23 1.16 -10.81
CA VAL A 92 -14.31 2.08 -10.42
C VAL A 92 -14.07 2.71 -9.06
N LYS A 93 -13.32 2.03 -8.17
CA LYS A 93 -13.11 2.43 -6.78
C LYS A 93 -11.68 2.90 -6.52
N PHE A 94 -10.70 2.33 -7.22
CA PHE A 94 -9.28 2.54 -6.93
C PHE A 94 -8.51 3.02 -8.15
N GLY A 95 -7.55 3.90 -7.90
CA GLY A 95 -6.63 4.39 -8.91
C GLY A 95 -7.19 5.57 -9.72
N PRO A 96 -6.40 6.63 -9.97
CA PRO A 96 -6.78 7.66 -10.91
C PRO A 96 -6.58 7.16 -12.35
N ARG A 97 -7.33 7.77 -13.28
CA ARG A 97 -7.03 7.67 -14.71
C ARG A 97 -5.68 8.33 -15.01
N VAL A 98 -4.99 7.86 -16.05
CA VAL A 98 -3.67 8.36 -16.47
C VAL A 98 -3.58 9.89 -16.58
N LYS A 99 -4.65 10.56 -17.02
CA LYS A 99 -4.68 12.04 -17.08
C LYS A 99 -4.55 12.68 -15.70
N THR A 100 -5.28 12.18 -14.70
CA THR A 100 -5.22 12.63 -13.31
C THR A 100 -3.93 12.20 -12.62
N SER A 101 -3.35 11.06 -13.00
CA SER A 101 -2.05 10.60 -12.46
C SER A 101 -0.89 11.55 -12.73
N ARG A 102 -0.96 12.38 -13.78
CA ARG A 102 0.12 13.32 -14.17
C ARG A 102 0.23 14.56 -13.29
N ILE A 103 -0.79 14.84 -12.49
CA ILE A 103 -0.84 16.02 -11.60
C ILE A 103 -0.60 15.64 -10.13
N LEU A 104 -0.36 14.36 -9.85
CA LEU A 104 -0.05 13.82 -8.53
C LEU A 104 1.46 13.74 -8.30
#